data_AF-K0EHX0-F1
#
_entry.id   AF-K0EHX0-F1
#
_cell.length_a   1.000
_cell.length_b   1.000
_cell.length_c   1.000
_cell.angle_alpha   90.00
_cell.angle_beta   90.00
_cell.angle_gamma   90.00
#
_symmetry.space_group_name_H-M   'P 1'
#
loop_
_entity.id
_entity.type
_entity.pdbx_description
1 polymer ?
#
loop_
_entity_poly.entity_id
_entity_poly.type
_entity_poly.pdbx_seq_one_letter_code
_entity_poly.pdbx_strand_id
1 'polypeptide(L)'
;MADEKFEVDPAAFRRAAGKTRTVGTRVAKVWSNLETAITGRGAPWGDDKLGKQFTDGADGQPGYNASKKNMHDFAVGEGGNEGMAGTFDGLADSQEKVADDIQNILEERNRQGFEYK
;
A
#
# COMPACT_ATOMS: atom_id res chain seq x y z
N MET A 1 -16.34 18.74 33.07
CA MET A 1 -15.83 17.84 32.03
C MET A 1 -14.73 18.60 31.31
N ALA A 2 -13.47 18.41 31.68
CA ALA A 2 -12.36 19.08 31.00
C ALA A 2 -12.25 18.48 29.61
N ASP A 3 -12.49 19.32 28.61
CA ASP A 3 -12.18 19.11 27.20
C ASP A 3 -10.70 18.72 27.11
N GLU A 4 -10.41 17.42 26.98
CA GLU A 4 -9.05 16.95 26.73
C GLU A 4 -8.67 17.54 25.36
N LYS A 5 -7.96 18.68 25.39
CA LYS A 5 -7.49 19.36 24.19
C LYS A 5 -6.61 18.36 23.43
N PHE A 6 -7.19 17.66 22.48
CA PHE A 6 -6.43 16.93 21.50
C PHE A 6 -5.61 18.00 20.77
N GLU A 7 -4.32 18.06 21.05
CA GLU A 7 -3.38 18.87 20.28
C GLU A 7 -3.25 18.18 18.92
N VAL A 8 -4.14 18.55 18.00
CA VAL A 8 -4.10 18.02 16.66
C VAL A 8 -2.99 18.76 15.91
N ASP A 9 -1.90 18.07 15.59
CA ASP A 9 -0.81 18.60 14.77
C ASP A 9 -0.96 18.10 13.31
N PRO A 10 -1.46 18.94 12.37
CA PRO A 10 -1.51 18.60 10.95
C PRO A 10 -0.18 18.10 10.41
N ALA A 11 0.95 18.65 10.89
CA ALA A 11 2.26 18.22 10.44
C ALA A 11 2.60 16.80 10.92
N ALA A 12 2.10 16.38 12.09
CA ALA A 12 2.24 15.00 12.56
C ALA A 12 1.51 14.01 11.65
N PHE A 13 0.29 14.35 11.23
CA PHE A 13 -0.48 13.53 10.29
C PHE A 13 0.21 13.42 8.93
N ARG A 14 0.71 14.52 8.38
CA ARG A 14 1.49 14.49 7.12
C ARG A 14 2.77 13.66 7.24
N ARG A 15 3.49 13.76 8.37
CA ARG A 15 4.66 12.92 8.64
C ARG A 15 4.29 11.43 8.72
N ALA A 16 3.17 11.11 9.37
CA ALA A 16 2.65 9.75 9.45
C ALA A 16 2.29 9.22 8.06
N ALA A 17 1.58 10.01 7.26
CA ALA A 17 1.24 9.68 5.87
C ALA A 17 2.47 9.32 5.04
N GLY A 18 3.51 10.15 5.07
CA GLY A 18 4.75 9.87 4.35
C GLY A 18 5.41 8.55 4.77
N LYS A 19 5.38 8.21 6.07
CA LYS A 19 5.89 6.92 6.56
C LYS A 19 5.01 5.76 6.10
N THR A 20 3.70 5.89 6.18
CA THR A 20 2.74 4.89 5.73
C THR A 20 2.91 4.60 4.24
N ARG A 21 2.98 5.65 3.41
CA ARG A 21 3.24 5.54 1.97
C ARG A 21 4.55 4.83 1.67
N THR A 22 5.60 5.16 2.44
CA THR A 22 6.91 4.50 2.32
C THR A 22 6.82 2.99 2.56
N VAL A 23 5.96 2.51 3.48
CA VAL A 23 5.74 1.07 3.70
C VAL A 23 5.11 0.45 2.46
N GLY A 24 4.04 1.03 1.92
CA GLY A 24 3.39 0.56 0.69
C GLY A 24 4.36 0.48 -0.49
N THR A 25 5.14 1.55 -0.72
CA THR A 25 6.17 1.60 -1.75
C THR A 25 7.24 0.51 -1.57
N ARG A 26 7.66 0.22 -0.33
CA ARG A 26 8.64 -0.85 -0.06
C ARG A 26 8.08 -2.23 -0.37
N VAL A 27 6.81 -2.50 -0.04
CA VAL A 27 6.14 -3.76 -0.41
C VAL A 27 6.14 -3.94 -1.93
N ALA A 28 5.68 -2.92 -2.66
CA ALA A 28 5.66 -2.95 -4.12
C ALA A 28 7.08 -3.13 -4.72
N LYS A 29 8.08 -2.47 -4.15
CA LYS A 29 9.48 -2.59 -4.60
C LYS A 29 10.06 -3.99 -4.36
N VAL A 30 9.76 -4.62 -3.22
CA VAL A 30 10.20 -6.00 -2.94
C VAL A 30 9.59 -6.96 -3.97
N TRP A 31 8.29 -6.82 -4.24
CA TRP A 31 7.62 -7.62 -5.26
C TRP A 31 8.23 -7.40 -6.66
N SER A 32 8.40 -6.15 -7.08
CA SER A 32 8.99 -5.79 -8.37
C SER A 32 10.42 -6.35 -8.55
N ASN A 33 11.25 -6.28 -7.50
CA ASN A 33 12.58 -6.87 -7.52
C ASN A 33 12.56 -8.39 -7.66
N LEU A 34 11.65 -9.05 -6.92
CA LEU A 34 11.46 -10.51 -7.01
C LEU A 34 11.03 -10.92 -8.42
N GLU A 35 10.04 -10.23 -8.98
CA GLU A 35 9.55 -10.49 -10.32
C GLU A 35 10.63 -10.29 -11.39
N THR A 36 11.39 -9.19 -11.30
CA THR A 36 12.51 -8.94 -12.21
C THR A 36 13.55 -10.06 -12.13
N ALA A 37 13.91 -10.48 -10.91
CA ALA A 37 14.89 -11.53 -10.69
C ALA A 37 14.42 -12.92 -11.15
N ILE A 38 13.11 -13.20 -11.10
CA ILE A 38 12.53 -14.45 -11.59
C ILE A 38 12.46 -14.43 -13.12
N THR A 39 11.93 -13.36 -13.71
CA THR A 39 11.79 -13.23 -15.17
C THR A 39 13.15 -13.34 -15.86
N GLY A 40 14.21 -12.77 -15.27
CA GLY A 40 15.57 -12.90 -15.79
C GLY A 40 16.14 -14.33 -15.79
N ARG A 41 15.53 -15.28 -15.08
CA ARG A 41 15.93 -16.70 -15.05
C ARG A 41 15.15 -17.58 -16.04
N GLY A 42 14.05 -17.08 -16.61
CA GLY A 42 13.18 -17.85 -17.50
C GLY A 42 12.48 -19.03 -16.80
N ALA A 43 12.25 -20.11 -17.55
CA ALA A 43 11.50 -21.29 -17.14
C ALA A 43 12.42 -22.54 -17.08
N PRO A 44 13.25 -22.70 -16.02
CA PRO A 44 14.25 -23.78 -15.95
C PRO A 44 13.68 -25.19 -15.76
N TRP A 45 12.37 -25.32 -15.49
CA TRP A 45 11.68 -26.58 -15.22
C TRP A 45 11.28 -27.36 -16.48
N GLY A 46 11.45 -26.78 -17.68
CA GLY A 46 11.16 -27.43 -18.96
C GLY A 46 9.67 -27.56 -19.30
N ASP A 47 9.39 -28.09 -20.50
CA ASP A 47 8.03 -28.19 -21.05
C ASP A 47 7.46 -29.61 -21.03
N ASP A 48 8.11 -30.53 -20.30
CA ASP A 48 7.63 -31.90 -20.15
C ASP A 48 6.46 -32.00 -19.15
N LYS A 49 5.98 -33.22 -18.91
CA LYS A 49 4.86 -33.44 -17.98
C LYS A 49 5.17 -32.92 -16.56
N LEU A 50 6.41 -33.08 -16.08
CA LEU A 50 6.81 -32.64 -14.74
C LEU A 50 6.90 -31.12 -14.68
N GLY A 51 7.50 -30.50 -15.70
CA GLY A 51 7.57 -29.05 -15.84
C GLY A 51 6.18 -28.41 -15.84
N LYS A 52 5.24 -28.96 -16.61
CA LYS A 52 3.85 -28.50 -16.65
C LYS A 52 3.12 -28.71 -15.32
N GLN A 53 3.30 -29.86 -14.67
CA GLN A 53 2.72 -30.10 -13.35
C GLN A 53 3.27 -29.13 -12.28
N PHE A 54 4.54 -28.75 -12.38
CA PHE A 54 5.13 -27.75 -11.51
C PHE A 54 4.56 -26.35 -11.78
N THR A 55 4.45 -25.93 -13.05
CA THR A 55 3.97 -24.58 -13.39
C THR A 55 2.50 -24.39 -13.16
N ASP A 56 1.69 -25.33 -13.65
CA ASP A 56 0.25 -25.19 -13.78
C ASP A 56 -0.47 -25.87 -12.62
N GLY A 57 0.18 -26.86 -12.00
CA GLY A 57 -0.33 -27.65 -10.90
C GLY A 57 -0.68 -29.08 -11.31
N ALA A 58 -1.05 -29.89 -10.33
CA ALA A 58 -1.48 -31.27 -10.51
C ALA A 58 -2.55 -31.62 -9.47
N ASP A 59 -3.43 -32.57 -9.80
CA ASP A 59 -4.41 -33.13 -8.86
C ASP A 59 -5.29 -32.08 -8.15
N GLY A 60 -5.65 -31.02 -8.88
CA GLY A 60 -6.46 -29.91 -8.39
C GLY A 60 -5.71 -28.91 -7.49
N GLN A 61 -4.40 -29.08 -7.29
CA GLN A 61 -3.56 -28.17 -6.53
C GLN A 61 -2.96 -27.09 -7.43
N PRO A 62 -2.83 -25.84 -6.95
CA PRO A 62 -2.24 -24.75 -7.72
C PRO A 62 -0.75 -24.98 -7.98
N GLY A 63 -0.30 -24.71 -9.21
CA GLY A 63 1.12 -24.70 -9.56
C GLY A 63 1.86 -23.42 -9.15
N TYR A 64 3.10 -23.33 -9.58
CA TYR A 64 3.95 -22.16 -9.40
C TYR A 64 3.30 -20.87 -9.91
N ASN A 65 2.65 -20.90 -11.09
CA ASN A 65 2.05 -19.71 -11.69
C ASN A 65 0.90 -19.16 -10.83
N ALA A 66 0.04 -20.04 -10.32
CA ALA A 66 -1.03 -19.66 -9.41
C ALA A 66 -0.48 -19.13 -8.08
N SER A 67 0.55 -19.76 -7.52
CA SER A 67 1.22 -19.28 -6.30
C SER A 67 1.85 -17.90 -6.50
N LYS A 68 2.56 -17.69 -7.62
CA LYS A 68 3.13 -16.40 -8.02
C LYS A 68 2.03 -15.34 -8.12
N LYS A 69 0.92 -15.65 -8.79
CA LYS A 69 -0.23 -14.74 -8.90
C LYS A 69 -0.83 -14.39 -7.54
N ASN A 70 -1.06 -15.37 -6.67
CA ASN A 70 -1.61 -15.11 -5.33
C ASN A 70 -0.69 -14.20 -4.51
N MET A 71 0.63 -14.38 -4.61
CA MET A 71 1.60 -13.50 -3.95
C MET A 71 1.63 -12.09 -4.57
N HIS A 72 1.53 -11.99 -5.90
CA HIS A 72 1.39 -10.71 -6.61
C HIS A 72 0.17 -9.94 -6.08
N ASP A 73 -0.99 -10.59 -6.13
CA ASP A 73 -2.27 -9.98 -5.79
C ASP A 73 -2.33 -9.56 -4.32
N PHE A 74 -1.70 -10.34 -3.44
CA PHE A 74 -1.56 -9.97 -2.02
C PHE A 74 -0.64 -8.76 -1.82
N ALA A 75 0.51 -8.71 -2.50
CA ALA A 75 1.51 -7.66 -2.31
C ALA A 75 1.11 -6.33 -2.95
N VAL A 76 0.66 -6.38 -4.21
CA VAL A 76 0.48 -5.22 -5.10
C VAL A 76 -0.94 -5.16 -5.68
N GLY A 77 -1.65 -6.29 -5.73
CA GLY A 77 -2.99 -6.37 -6.30
C GLY A 77 -3.05 -6.07 -7.80
N GLU A 78 -4.24 -6.06 -8.37
CA GLU A 78 -4.41 -5.73 -9.77
C GLU A 78 -4.25 -4.21 -9.96
N GLY A 79 -3.46 -3.79 -10.96
CA GLY A 79 -3.24 -2.37 -11.25
C GLY A 79 -2.40 -1.57 -10.23
N GLY A 80 -1.89 -2.20 -9.17
CA GLY A 80 -0.96 -1.57 -8.21
C GLY A 80 -1.60 -0.71 -7.11
N ASN A 81 -2.92 -0.54 -7.15
CA ASN A 81 -3.69 0.22 -6.15
C ASN A 81 -4.44 -0.71 -5.18
N GLU A 82 -4.16 -2.00 -5.28
CA GLU A 82 -4.80 -3.06 -4.53
C GLU A 82 -3.74 -3.80 -3.70
N GLY A 83 -4.14 -4.86 -3.00
CA GLY A 83 -3.25 -5.58 -2.08
C GLY A 83 -2.70 -4.70 -0.95
N MET A 84 -1.59 -5.12 -0.35
CA MET A 84 -0.98 -4.40 0.77
C MET A 84 -0.42 -3.05 0.35
N ALA A 85 0.26 -2.96 -0.81
CA ALA A 85 0.83 -1.70 -1.29
C ALA A 85 -0.24 -0.62 -1.43
N GLY A 86 -1.35 -0.93 -2.11
CA GLY A 86 -2.50 -0.02 -2.25
C GLY A 86 -3.19 0.29 -0.94
N THR A 87 -3.31 -0.67 -0.01
CA THR A 87 -3.87 -0.42 1.33
C THR A 87 -3.06 0.62 2.10
N PHE A 88 -1.73 0.53 2.06
CA PHE A 88 -0.86 1.53 2.69
C PHE A 88 -0.91 2.88 1.99
N ASP A 89 -1.07 2.90 0.66
CA ASP A 89 -1.22 4.13 -0.10
C ASP A 89 -2.53 4.85 0.26
N GLY A 90 -3.66 4.14 0.27
CA GLY A 90 -4.95 4.69 0.66
C GLY A 90 -5.01 5.13 2.14
N LEU A 91 -4.29 4.43 3.03
CA LEU A 91 -4.15 4.88 4.42
C LEU A 91 -3.32 6.17 4.52
N ALA A 92 -2.26 6.31 3.71
CA ALA A 92 -1.49 7.54 3.64
C ALA A 92 -2.34 8.71 3.13
N ASP A 93 -3.13 8.50 2.07
CA ASP A 93 -4.06 9.50 1.53
C ASP A 93 -5.08 9.94 2.58
N SER A 94 -5.63 8.98 3.35
CA SER A 94 -6.54 9.29 4.46
C SER A 94 -5.87 10.12 5.54
N GLN A 95 -4.61 9.84 5.88
CA GLN A 95 -3.83 10.62 6.84
C GLN A 95 -3.53 12.03 6.33
N GLU A 96 -3.23 12.21 5.04
CA GLU A 96 -3.07 13.52 4.40
C GLU A 96 -4.38 14.31 4.43
N LYS A 97 -5.49 13.67 4.06
CA LYS A 97 -6.81 14.30 4.10
C LYS A 97 -7.19 14.76 5.51
N VAL A 98 -6.96 13.93 6.52
CA VAL A 98 -7.19 14.33 7.92
C VAL A 98 -6.34 15.55 8.27
N ALA A 99 -5.05 15.58 7.89
CA ALA A 99 -4.20 16.75 8.13
C ALA A 99 -4.75 18.04 7.50
N ASP A 100 -5.26 17.94 6.27
CA ASP A 100 -5.84 19.07 5.55
C ASP A 100 -7.15 19.54 6.19
N ASP A 101 -8.03 18.61 6.59
CA ASP A 101 -9.27 18.91 7.31
C ASP A 101 -8.97 19.65 8.62
N ILE A 102 -7.98 19.18 9.39
CA ILE A 102 -7.58 19.83 10.65
C ILE A 102 -7.01 21.23 10.38
N GLN A 103 -6.13 21.37 9.39
CA GLN A 103 -5.54 22.66 9.02
C GLN A 103 -6.64 23.66 8.66
N ASN A 104 -7.61 23.25 7.84
CA ASN A 104 -8.75 24.08 7.45
C ASN A 104 -9.56 24.52 8.68
N ILE A 105 -9.89 23.59 9.60
CA ILE A 105 -10.61 23.92 10.84
C ILE A 105 -9.84 24.95 11.69
N LEU A 106 -8.52 24.82 11.81
CA LEU A 106 -7.68 25.75 12.55
C LEU A 106 -7.65 27.14 11.89
N GLU A 107 -7.55 27.20 10.57
CA GLU A 107 -7.57 28.45 9.80
C GLU A 107 -8.92 29.16 9.87
N GLU A 108 -10.02 28.43 9.78
CA GLU A 108 -11.38 28.99 9.93
C GLU A 108 -11.60 29.58 11.32
N ARG A 109 -11.17 28.86 12.37
CA ARG A 109 -11.22 29.35 13.75
C ARG A 109 -10.37 30.61 13.95
N ASN A 110 -9.18 30.64 13.35
CA ASN A 110 -8.31 31.82 13.40
C ASN A 110 -8.97 33.01 12.67
N ARG A 111 -9.52 32.80 11.46
CA ARG A 111 -10.21 33.82 10.67
C ARG A 111 -11.38 34.42 11.43
N GLN A 112 -12.26 33.58 12.01
CA GLN A 112 -13.38 34.05 12.85
C GLN A 112 -12.87 34.86 14.06
N GLY A 113 -11.75 34.46 14.66
CA GLY A 113 -11.14 35.21 15.77
C GLY A 113 -10.68 36.63 15.43
N PHE A 114 -10.44 36.93 14.15
CA PHE A 114 -10.09 38.28 13.68
C PHE A 114 -11.32 39.12 13.30
N GLU A 115 -12.45 38.49 12.93
CA GLU A 115 -13.68 39.22 12.59
C GLU A 115 -14.44 39.75 13.82
N TYR A 116 -14.15 39.23 15.02
CA TYR A 116 -14.76 39.65 16.29
C TYR A 116 -13.85 40.51 17.19
N LYS A 117 -12.79 41.11 16.63
CA LYS A 117 -11.94 42.09 17.33
C LYS A 117 -11.87 43.40 16.56
#